data_AF-A0A9Q1C6G9-F1
#
_entry.id   AF-A0A9Q1C6G9-F1
#
_cell.length_a   1.000
_cell.length_b   1.000
_cell.length_c   1.000
_cell.angle_alpha   90.00
_cell.angle_beta   90.00
_cell.angle_gamma   90.00
#
_symmetry.space_group_name_H-M   'P 1'
#
loop_
_entity.id
_entity.type
_entity.pdbx_description
1 polymer ?
#
loop_
_entity_poly.entity_id
_entity_poly.type
_entity_poly.pdbx_seq_one_letter_code
_entity_poly.pdbx_strand_id
1 'polypeptide(L)'
;MSAQGYFLNDIWHPFHCKIKTFSGKETLTCLKDTHIYMFGDSTIRQFKEYFHSSFEGFEDVSEKKGRFPLSPKHLYNSVYNITVKYRSHGLPLKSPCQPMTQIHYVFSELNKLQGGPDVVILISLWAHFGKTTLYLYEKRIEAILDSIQRLLERFPETTVIFKGPTLEATMIPSGPFALEIG
;
A
#
# COMPACT_ATOMS: atom_id res chain seq x y z
N MET A 1 4.79 0.05 20.94
CA MET A 1 4.68 -1.27 20.26
C MET A 1 6.08 -1.85 20.16
N SER A 2 6.32 -3.06 20.67
CA SER A 2 7.59 -3.77 20.44
C SER A 2 7.55 -4.49 19.09
N ALA A 3 8.70 -4.59 18.43
CA ALA A 3 8.83 -5.41 17.23
C ALA A 3 8.61 -6.88 17.59
N GLN A 4 7.80 -7.60 16.80
CA GLN A 4 7.44 -9.00 17.04
C GLN A 4 8.35 -9.97 16.26
N GLY A 5 9.61 -9.59 16.04
CA GLY A 5 10.59 -10.33 15.26
C GLY A 5 11.88 -9.54 15.05
N TYR A 6 12.77 -10.07 14.21
CA TYR A 6 14.06 -9.46 13.84
C TYR A 6 14.36 -9.67 12.35
N PHE A 7 15.26 -8.87 11.80
CA PHE A 7 15.81 -9.08 10.47
C PHE A 7 17.13 -9.85 10.55
N LEU A 8 17.32 -10.82 9.66
CA LEU A 8 18.59 -11.50 9.44
C LEU A 8 18.77 -11.70 7.94
N ASN A 9 19.87 -11.21 7.37
CA ASN A 9 20.15 -11.29 5.92
C ASN A 9 18.98 -10.80 5.05
N ASP A 10 18.43 -9.62 5.38
CA ASP A 10 17.28 -8.99 4.69
C ASP A 10 15.97 -9.80 4.72
N ILE A 11 15.87 -10.83 5.57
CA ILE A 11 14.66 -11.62 5.78
C ILE A 11 14.07 -11.28 7.15
N TRP A 12 12.76 -11.03 7.19
CA TRP A 12 12.03 -10.83 8.44
C TRP A 12 11.73 -12.19 9.11
N HIS A 13 12.12 -12.34 10.37
CA HIS A 13 11.90 -13.50 11.22
C HIS A 13 10.97 -13.16 12.38
N PRO A 14 9.66 -13.44 12.29
CA PRO A 14 8.74 -13.24 13.39
C PRO A 14 8.98 -14.26 14.50
N PHE A 15 8.78 -13.86 15.76
CA PHE A 15 9.03 -14.72 16.92
C PHE A 15 8.03 -15.88 17.05
N HIS A 16 6.78 -15.66 16.62
CA HIS A 16 5.67 -16.55 16.92
C HIS A 16 5.22 -17.40 15.73
N CYS A 17 5.82 -17.23 14.55
CA CYS A 17 5.47 -18.02 13.38
C CYS A 17 6.66 -18.16 12.41
N LYS A 18 6.49 -19.01 11.40
CA LYS A 18 7.44 -19.11 10.28
C LYS A 18 6.83 -18.43 9.07
N ILE A 19 7.64 -17.61 8.39
CA ILE A 19 7.24 -17.01 7.11
C ILE A 19 7.61 -17.96 5.99
N LYS A 20 6.66 -18.18 5.08
CA LYS A 20 6.94 -18.85 3.81
C LYS A 20 7.55 -17.82 2.86
N THR A 21 8.71 -18.13 2.32
CA THR A 21 9.31 -17.38 1.22
C THR A 21 8.79 -17.94 -0.10
N PHE A 22 8.60 -17.06 -1.07
CA PHE A 22 8.16 -17.42 -2.41
C PHE A 22 9.19 -16.89 -3.40
N SER A 23 9.52 -17.68 -4.41
CA SER A 23 10.26 -17.19 -5.56
C SER A 23 9.41 -16.20 -6.37
N GLY A 24 10.07 -15.45 -7.26
CA GLY A 24 9.37 -14.53 -8.17
C GLY A 24 8.31 -15.24 -9.01
N LYS A 25 8.65 -16.41 -9.57
CA LYS A 25 7.74 -17.21 -10.39
C LYS A 25 6.55 -17.76 -9.59
N GLU A 26 6.78 -18.26 -8.37
CA GLU A 26 5.69 -18.71 -7.50
C GLU A 26 4.75 -17.55 -7.15
N THR A 27 5.31 -16.37 -6.87
CA THR A 27 4.52 -15.17 -6.58
C THR A 27 3.66 -14.76 -7.77
N LEU A 28 4.23 -14.69 -8.98
CA LEU A 28 3.49 -14.35 -10.20
C LEU A 28 2.42 -15.41 -10.54
N THR A 29 2.71 -16.69 -10.30
CA THR A 29 1.75 -17.77 -10.49
C THR A 29 0.59 -17.66 -9.50
N CYS A 30 0.88 -17.31 -8.24
CA CYS A 30 -0.13 -17.08 -7.20
C CYS A 30 -1.04 -15.90 -7.53
N LEU A 31 -0.47 -14.83 -8.10
CA LEU A 31 -1.19 -13.61 -8.48
C LEU A 31 -1.78 -13.65 -9.89
N LYS A 32 -1.80 -14.81 -10.55
CA LYS A 32 -2.32 -14.91 -11.92
C LYS A 32 -3.78 -14.43 -11.97
N ASP A 33 -4.12 -13.68 -13.02
CA ASP A 33 -5.44 -13.11 -13.27
C ASP A 33 -5.90 -12.12 -12.16
N THR A 34 -4.98 -11.59 -11.35
CA THR A 34 -5.31 -10.70 -10.22
C THR A 34 -5.26 -9.21 -10.59
N HIS A 35 -6.24 -8.46 -10.10
CA HIS A 35 -6.33 -7.01 -10.16
C HIS A 35 -5.98 -6.39 -8.80
N ILE A 36 -4.80 -5.77 -8.71
CA ILE A 36 -4.27 -5.19 -7.48
C ILE A 36 -4.48 -3.66 -7.48
N TYR A 37 -5.17 -3.14 -6.48
CA TYR A 37 -5.38 -1.72 -6.25
C TYR A 37 -4.60 -1.26 -5.01
N MET A 38 -3.70 -0.29 -5.19
CA MET A 38 -2.85 0.26 -4.15
C MET A 38 -3.24 1.72 -3.87
N PHE A 39 -3.75 1.99 -2.67
CA PHE A 39 -4.20 3.31 -2.24
C PHE A 39 -3.37 3.83 -1.08
N GLY A 40 -2.88 5.08 -1.17
CA GLY A 40 -2.09 5.59 -0.06
C GLY A 40 -1.17 6.77 -0.34
N ASP A 41 -0.21 6.93 0.54
CA ASP A 41 0.80 7.99 0.51
C ASP A 41 2.09 7.54 -0.21
N SER A 42 3.21 8.25 0.02
CA SER A 42 4.49 7.86 -0.56
C SER A 42 4.93 6.44 -0.20
N THR A 43 4.48 5.89 0.94
CA THR A 43 4.88 4.53 1.37
C THR A 43 4.28 3.44 0.49
N ILE A 44 3.02 3.59 0.07
CA ILE A 44 2.43 2.61 -0.86
C ILE A 44 3.01 2.78 -2.28
N ARG A 45 3.33 4.01 -2.67
CA ARG A 45 3.99 4.28 -3.95
C ARG A 45 5.36 3.59 -4.00
N GLN A 46 6.15 3.70 -2.94
CA GLN A 46 7.43 3.00 -2.80
C GLN A 46 7.24 1.47 -2.83
N PHE A 47 6.19 0.94 -2.18
CA PHE A 47 5.88 -0.49 -2.27
C PHE A 47 5.55 -0.92 -3.71
N LYS A 48 4.80 -0.10 -4.47
CA LYS A 48 4.56 -0.33 -5.90
C LYS A 48 5.86 -0.32 -6.71
N GLU A 49 6.75 0.64 -6.44
CA GLU A 49 8.05 0.75 -7.11
C GLU A 49 8.91 -0.48 -6.82
N TYR A 50 8.96 -0.91 -5.56
CA TYR A 50 9.60 -2.16 -5.16
C TYR A 50 8.99 -3.35 -5.90
N PHE A 51 7.66 -3.52 -5.84
CA PHE A 51 6.94 -4.59 -6.55
C PHE A 51 7.30 -4.64 -8.03
N HIS A 52 7.33 -3.48 -8.71
CA HIS A 52 7.72 -3.39 -10.11
C HIS A 52 9.16 -3.86 -10.35
N SER A 53 10.10 -3.46 -9.49
CA SER A 53 11.51 -3.84 -9.61
C SER A 53 11.79 -5.30 -9.22
N SER A 54 10.93 -5.91 -8.40
CA SER A 54 11.11 -7.26 -7.88
C SER A 54 10.61 -8.36 -8.83
N PHE A 55 9.73 -8.02 -9.77
CA PHE A 55 9.13 -8.99 -10.69
C PHE A 55 9.29 -8.57 -12.15
N GLU A 56 9.77 -9.48 -12.97
CA GLU A 56 9.94 -9.27 -14.41
C GLU A 56 8.59 -9.31 -15.17
N GLY A 57 8.58 -8.72 -16.37
CA GLY A 57 7.43 -8.81 -17.29
C GLY A 57 6.29 -7.82 -17.03
N PHE A 58 6.49 -6.85 -16.13
CA PHE A 58 5.57 -5.73 -15.98
C PHE A 58 5.95 -4.58 -16.92
N GLU A 59 4.94 -4.03 -17.59
CA GLU A 59 5.03 -2.83 -18.39
C GLU A 59 4.32 -1.68 -17.68
N ASP A 60 4.93 -0.47 -17.68
CA ASP A 60 4.26 0.73 -17.21
C ASP A 60 3.35 1.28 -18.32
N VAL A 61 2.05 1.06 -18.15
CA VAL A 61 0.98 1.47 -19.07
C VAL A 61 0.26 2.74 -18.59
N SER A 62 0.89 3.50 -17.69
CA SER A 62 0.31 4.75 -17.17
C SER A 62 0.12 5.77 -18.29
N GLU A 63 -0.95 6.57 -18.19
CA GLU A 63 -1.17 7.66 -19.14
C GLU A 63 -0.01 8.67 -19.10
N LYS A 64 0.63 8.89 -20.25
CA LYS A 64 1.75 9.84 -20.40
C LYS A 64 1.35 11.31 -20.12
N LYS A 65 0.05 11.60 -20.01
CA LYS A 65 -0.49 12.95 -19.82
C LYS A 65 -0.39 13.48 -18.37
N GLY A 66 0.00 12.66 -17.40
CA GLY A 66 0.22 13.08 -16.00
C GLY A 66 1.70 13.03 -15.60
N ARG A 67 2.43 14.16 -15.71
CA ARG A 67 3.81 14.27 -15.20
C ARG A 67 3.90 14.55 -13.70
N PHE A 68 2.79 14.52 -12.97
CA PHE A 68 2.81 14.81 -11.54
C PHE A 68 3.18 13.57 -10.73
N PRO A 69 3.98 13.71 -9.65
CA PRO A 69 4.45 12.57 -8.84
C PRO A 69 3.35 11.67 -8.27
N LEU A 70 2.13 12.20 -8.06
CA LEU A 70 1.00 11.44 -7.50
C LEU A 70 -0.07 11.08 -8.55
N SER A 71 0.22 11.25 -9.84
CA SER A 71 -0.69 10.82 -10.91
C SER A 71 -0.94 9.31 -10.80
N PRO A 72 -2.14 8.80 -11.16
CA PRO A 72 -2.40 7.37 -11.19
C PRO A 72 -1.30 6.63 -11.97
N LYS A 73 -0.84 5.50 -11.43
CA LYS A 73 0.19 4.66 -12.06
C LYS A 73 -0.33 3.26 -12.29
N HIS A 74 -0.15 2.73 -13.48
CA HIS A 74 -0.65 1.43 -13.88
C HIS A 74 0.51 0.55 -14.38
N LEU A 75 0.61 -0.66 -13.83
CA LEU A 75 1.47 -1.71 -14.34
C LEU A 75 0.61 -2.84 -14.89
N TYR A 76 1.10 -3.49 -15.93
CA TYR A 76 0.46 -4.66 -16.51
C TYR A 76 1.48 -5.74 -16.83
N ASN A 77 1.18 -6.98 -16.42
CA ASN A 77 1.91 -8.17 -16.83
C ASN A 77 1.02 -9.01 -17.73
N SER A 78 1.36 -9.09 -19.01
CA SER A 78 0.56 -9.78 -20.02
C SER A 78 0.63 -11.30 -19.92
N VAL A 79 1.72 -11.86 -19.39
CA VAL A 79 1.93 -13.31 -19.28
C VAL A 79 1.04 -13.91 -18.19
N TYR A 80 0.95 -13.23 -17.05
CA TYR A 80 0.15 -13.68 -15.89
C TYR A 80 -1.19 -12.94 -15.77
N ASN A 81 -1.49 -12.02 -16.68
CA ASN A 81 -2.68 -11.16 -16.66
C ASN A 81 -2.85 -10.44 -15.31
N ILE A 82 -1.79 -9.78 -14.84
CA ILE A 82 -1.77 -9.06 -13.56
C ILE A 82 -1.84 -7.59 -13.83
N THR A 83 -2.75 -6.89 -13.16
CA THR A 83 -2.78 -5.42 -13.18
C THR A 83 -2.46 -4.87 -11.80
N VAL A 84 -1.63 -3.83 -11.74
CA VAL A 84 -1.36 -3.08 -10.51
C VAL A 84 -1.68 -1.62 -10.74
N LYS A 85 -2.63 -1.08 -9.99
CA LYS A 85 -3.05 0.32 -10.08
C LYS A 85 -2.73 1.03 -8.78
N TYR A 86 -1.90 2.05 -8.83
CA TYR A 86 -1.65 2.96 -7.72
C TYR A 86 -2.46 4.24 -7.87
N ARG A 87 -3.07 4.69 -6.77
CA ARG A 87 -3.67 6.01 -6.65
C ARG A 87 -3.33 6.63 -5.31
N SER A 88 -2.91 7.89 -5.34
CA SER A 88 -2.62 8.62 -4.10
C SER A 88 -3.90 8.96 -3.34
N HIS A 89 -3.81 9.06 -2.01
CA HIS A 89 -4.91 9.53 -1.19
C HIS A 89 -5.12 11.04 -1.32
N GLY A 90 -6.31 11.54 -0.96
CA GLY A 90 -6.63 12.96 -1.00
C GLY A 90 -5.99 13.76 0.14
N LEU A 91 -6.37 15.01 0.34
CA LEU A 91 -5.79 15.85 1.39
C LEU A 91 -5.85 15.21 2.80
N PRO A 92 -4.86 15.44 3.67
CA PRO A 92 -3.66 16.28 3.48
C PRO A 92 -2.60 15.63 2.57
N LEU A 93 -1.90 16.43 1.77
CA LEU A 93 -0.78 15.98 0.94
C LEU A 93 0.48 16.74 1.35
N LYS A 94 1.62 16.05 1.46
CA LYS A 94 2.91 16.71 1.68
C LYS A 94 3.50 17.35 0.41
N SER A 95 2.99 17.00 -0.78
CA SER A 95 3.42 17.58 -2.06
C SER A 95 2.33 18.52 -2.61
N PRO A 96 2.63 19.81 -2.86
CA PRO A 96 1.65 20.79 -3.32
C PRO A 96 1.37 20.76 -4.84
N CYS A 97 2.10 19.96 -5.62
CA CYS A 97 2.11 20.07 -7.08
C CYS A 97 1.10 19.12 -7.75
N GLN A 98 -0.20 19.30 -7.54
CA GLN A 98 -1.23 18.63 -8.36
C GLN A 98 -2.48 19.48 -8.62
N PRO A 99 -3.10 19.34 -9.81
CA PRO A 99 -4.42 19.89 -10.06
C PRO A 99 -5.45 19.35 -9.06
N MET A 100 -6.38 20.19 -8.60
CA MET A 100 -7.49 19.78 -7.72
C MET A 100 -8.31 18.62 -8.30
N THR A 101 -8.40 18.53 -9.63
CA THR A 101 -9.07 17.45 -10.36
C THR A 101 -8.38 16.09 -10.22
N GLN A 102 -7.14 16.04 -9.71
CA GLN A 102 -6.39 14.82 -9.41
C GLN A 102 -6.39 14.46 -7.92
N ILE A 103 -7.13 15.19 -7.08
CA ILE A 103 -7.27 14.86 -5.65
C ILE A 103 -8.43 13.89 -5.49
N HIS A 104 -8.10 12.64 -5.14
CA HIS A 104 -9.09 11.57 -4.95
C HIS A 104 -8.99 10.98 -3.56
N TYR A 105 -10.13 10.83 -2.89
CA TYR A 105 -10.16 10.17 -1.59
C TYR A 105 -10.35 8.67 -1.76
N VAL A 106 -9.62 7.89 -0.96
CA VAL A 106 -9.65 6.42 -1.00
C VAL A 106 -11.09 5.89 -0.86
N PHE A 107 -11.87 6.42 0.09
CA PHE A 107 -13.26 6.00 0.26
C PHE A 107 -14.13 6.23 -0.99
N SER A 108 -13.89 7.32 -1.74
CA SER A 108 -14.62 7.63 -2.98
C SER A 108 -14.25 6.66 -4.10
N GLU A 109 -12.99 6.23 -4.15
CA GLU A 109 -12.52 5.24 -5.12
C GLU A 109 -13.10 3.85 -4.80
N LEU A 110 -13.08 3.46 -3.52
CA LEU A 110 -13.67 2.18 -3.06
C LEU A 110 -15.17 2.09 -3.32
N ASN A 111 -15.92 3.19 -3.12
CA ASN A 111 -17.37 3.21 -3.41
C ASN A 111 -17.68 2.88 -4.89
N LYS A 112 -16.78 3.22 -5.82
CA LYS A 112 -16.95 3.02 -7.27
C LYS A 112 -16.28 1.75 -7.79
N LEU A 113 -15.43 1.13 -6.98
CA LEU A 113 -14.65 -0.03 -7.36
C LEU A 113 -15.53 -1.28 -7.40
N GLN A 114 -15.35 -2.07 -8.46
CA GLN A 114 -15.90 -3.43 -8.55
C GLN A 114 -14.88 -4.38 -7.91
N GLY A 115 -15.34 -5.13 -6.91
CA GLY A 115 -14.55 -6.16 -6.25
C GLY A 115 -14.75 -7.53 -6.91
N GLY A 116 -14.21 -8.57 -6.27
CA GLY A 116 -14.26 -9.93 -6.78
C GLY A 116 -13.17 -10.82 -6.17
N PRO A 117 -13.23 -12.14 -6.40
CA PRO A 117 -12.22 -13.10 -5.90
C PRO A 117 -10.82 -12.85 -6.49
N ASP A 118 -10.74 -12.16 -7.62
CA ASP A 118 -9.55 -11.75 -8.35
C ASP A 118 -9.07 -10.33 -7.97
N VAL A 119 -9.71 -9.68 -7.00
CA VAL A 119 -9.39 -8.30 -6.60
C VAL A 119 -8.70 -8.26 -5.24
N VAL A 120 -7.51 -7.64 -5.23
CA VAL A 120 -6.73 -7.35 -4.03
C VAL A 120 -6.59 -5.86 -3.85
N ILE A 121 -6.94 -5.35 -2.67
CA ILE A 121 -6.86 -3.93 -2.33
C ILE A 121 -5.87 -3.75 -1.19
N LEU A 122 -4.81 -2.97 -1.43
CA LEU A 122 -3.79 -2.65 -0.44
C LEU A 122 -3.86 -1.16 -0.08
N ILE A 123 -4.03 -0.87 1.21
CA ILE A 123 -4.23 0.49 1.72
C ILE A 123 -3.13 0.82 2.74
N SER A 124 -2.45 1.95 2.56
CA SER A 124 -1.43 2.47 3.51
C SER A 124 -1.51 3.99 3.58
N LEU A 125 -2.00 4.53 4.70
CA LEU A 125 -2.12 5.97 4.92
C LEU A 125 -1.63 6.30 6.32
N TRP A 126 -0.57 7.09 6.44
CA TRP A 126 -0.17 7.65 7.72
C TRP A 126 0.77 8.87 7.57
N ALA A 127 1.68 8.84 6.60
CA ALA A 127 2.85 9.72 6.57
C ALA A 127 2.48 11.19 6.34
N HIS A 128 1.35 11.45 5.66
CA HIS A 128 0.84 12.80 5.45
C HIS A 128 0.01 13.33 6.63
N PHE A 129 -0.43 12.46 7.54
CA PHE A 129 -1.26 12.80 8.69
C PHE A 129 -0.44 13.14 9.95
N GLY A 130 0.87 12.88 9.95
CA GLY A 130 1.74 13.15 11.10
C GLY A 130 1.81 14.62 11.56
N LYS A 131 1.36 15.57 10.74
CA LYS A 131 1.23 17.00 11.09
C LYS A 131 -0.22 17.48 11.19
N THR A 132 -1.17 16.55 11.29
CA THR A 132 -2.60 16.86 11.40
C THR A 132 -3.15 16.43 12.76
N THR A 133 -4.41 16.77 13.05
CA THR A 133 -5.04 16.31 14.28
C THR A 133 -5.31 14.80 14.20
N LEU A 134 -5.20 14.12 15.35
CA LEU A 134 -5.59 12.72 15.48
C LEU A 134 -7.05 12.52 15.00
N TYR A 135 -7.93 13.45 15.37
CA TYR A 135 -9.33 13.47 14.91
C TYR A 135 -9.46 13.40 13.38
N LEU A 136 -8.67 14.17 12.62
CA LEU A 136 -8.73 14.13 11.15
C LEU A 136 -8.30 12.77 10.61
N TYR A 137 -7.27 12.17 11.21
CA TYR A 137 -6.81 10.83 10.84
C TYR A 137 -7.88 9.77 11.15
N GLU A 138 -8.47 9.81 12.34
CA GLU A 138 -9.56 8.91 12.74
C GLU A 138 -10.75 9.01 11.78
N LYS A 139 -11.23 10.23 11.50
CA LYS A 139 -12.32 10.44 10.53
C LYS A 139 -11.98 9.96 9.12
N ARG A 140 -10.70 10.03 8.73
CA ARG A 140 -10.25 9.47 7.46
C ARG A 140 -10.35 7.95 7.47
N ILE A 141 -9.88 7.30 8.52
CA ILE A 141 -9.91 5.84 8.65
C ILE A 141 -11.35 5.34 8.76
N GLU A 142 -12.20 5.96 9.58
CA GLU A 142 -13.64 5.64 9.68
C GLU A 142 -14.30 5.63 8.29
N ALA A 143 -14.14 6.71 7.51
CA ALA A 143 -14.75 6.79 6.18
C ALA A 143 -14.23 5.71 5.21
N ILE A 144 -12.95 5.31 5.33
CA ILE A 144 -12.38 4.21 4.54
C ILE A 144 -12.98 2.88 4.99
N LEU A 145 -13.03 2.60 6.29
CA LEU A 145 -13.62 1.37 6.84
C LEU A 145 -15.09 1.22 6.42
N ASP A 146 -15.88 2.29 6.50
CA ASP A 146 -17.27 2.28 6.05
C ASP A 146 -17.39 1.95 4.55
N SER A 147 -16.47 2.46 3.73
CA SER A 147 -16.45 2.15 2.29
C SER A 147 -16.00 0.73 1.97
N ILE A 148 -15.10 0.17 2.79
CA ILE A 148 -14.70 -1.24 2.69
C ILE A 148 -15.86 -2.13 3.06
N GLN A 149 -16.60 -1.80 4.13
CA GLN A 149 -17.78 -2.56 4.52
C GLN A 149 -18.78 -2.62 3.36
N ARG A 150 -19.15 -1.47 2.78
CA ARG A 150 -20.06 -1.42 1.61
C ARG A 150 -19.49 -2.12 0.37
N LEU A 151 -18.16 -2.15 0.21
CA LEU A 151 -17.54 -2.91 -0.87
C LEU A 151 -17.70 -4.41 -0.64
N LEU A 152 -17.40 -4.90 0.56
CA LEU A 152 -17.49 -6.32 0.90
C LEU A 152 -18.93 -6.83 0.98
N GLU A 153 -19.89 -5.97 1.32
CA GLU A 153 -21.33 -6.27 1.20
C GLU A 153 -21.73 -6.54 -0.27
N ARG A 154 -21.09 -5.86 -1.23
CA ARG A 154 -21.34 -6.05 -2.67
C ARG A 154 -20.47 -7.17 -3.27
N PHE A 155 -19.25 -7.34 -2.77
CA PHE A 155 -18.22 -8.23 -3.31
C PHE A 155 -17.46 -8.94 -2.17
N PRO A 156 -18.09 -9.94 -1.52
CA PRO A 156 -17.56 -10.54 -0.29
C PRO A 156 -16.24 -11.28 -0.46
N GLU A 157 -15.91 -11.70 -1.68
CA GLU A 157 -14.66 -12.41 -2.00
C GLU A 157 -13.46 -11.47 -2.24
N THR A 158 -13.66 -10.15 -2.15
CA THR A 158 -12.57 -9.18 -2.33
C THR A 158 -11.59 -9.25 -1.17
N THR A 159 -10.29 -9.32 -1.48
CA THR A 159 -9.25 -9.27 -0.46
C THR A 159 -8.85 -7.82 -0.17
N VAL A 160 -8.91 -7.40 1.09
CA VAL A 160 -8.49 -6.06 1.52
C VAL A 160 -7.41 -6.15 2.60
N ILE A 161 -6.30 -5.45 2.39
CA ILE A 161 -5.12 -5.47 3.25
C ILE A 161 -4.81 -4.03 3.69
N PHE A 162 -4.71 -3.82 5.00
CA PHE A 162 -4.16 -2.59 5.56
C PHE A 162 -2.71 -2.79 5.94
N LYS A 163 -1.85 -1.97 5.36
CA LYS A 163 -0.45 -1.88 5.78
C LYS A 163 -0.32 -0.76 6.81
N GLY A 164 0.19 -1.12 7.98
CA GLY A 164 0.50 -0.16 9.04
C GLY A 164 1.64 0.81 8.68
N PRO A 165 1.85 1.83 9.55
CA PRO A 165 2.91 2.80 9.36
C PRO A 165 4.28 2.13 9.28
N THR A 166 5.11 2.58 8.34
CA THR A 166 6.54 2.28 8.37
C THR A 166 7.17 3.19 9.43
N LEU A 167 7.99 2.65 10.33
CA LEU A 167 8.71 3.47 11.31
C LEU A 167 9.59 4.48 10.56
N GLU A 168 9.34 5.78 10.79
CA GLU A 168 10.26 6.82 10.37
C GLU A 168 11.49 6.72 11.29
N ALA A 169 12.71 6.71 10.72
CA ALA A 169 13.95 6.62 11.50
C ALA A 169 14.08 7.75 12.56
N THR A 170 13.29 8.81 12.43
CA THR A 170 13.20 9.95 13.35
C THR A 170 12.33 9.73 14.59
N MET A 171 11.61 8.60 14.70
CA MET A 171 10.84 8.24 15.91
C MET A 171 11.56 7.28 16.85
N ILE A 172 12.79 6.86 16.52
CA ILE A 172 13.66 6.18 17.48
C ILE A 172 14.43 7.30 18.21
N PRO A 173 14.22 7.50 19.53
CA PRO A 173 15.06 8.43 20.28
C PRO A 173 16.51 7.99 20.12
N SER A 174 17.33 8.84 19.53
CA SER A 174 18.77 8.70 19.50
C SER A 174 19.30 8.86 20.93
N GLY A 175 19.25 7.78 21.70
CA GLY A 175 19.83 7.63 23.02
C GLY A 175 20.52 6.27 23.10
N PRO A 176 21.64 6.15 23.83
CA PRO A 176 22.47 4.97 23.78
C PRO A 176 21.75 3.85 24.52
N PHE A 177 21.29 2.83 23.79
CA PHE A 177 20.98 1.57 24.46
C PHE A 177 22.31 0.85 24.70
N ALA A 178 22.72 0.93 25.96
CA ALA A 178 23.85 0.21 26.53
C ALA A 178 23.69 -1.30 26.29
N LEU A 179 24.84 -1.95 26.07
CA LEU A 179 24.99 -3.39 26.25
C LEU A 179 24.54 -3.79 27.66
N GLU A 180 23.87 -4.92 27.77
CA GLU A 180 24.26 -5.89 28.80
C GLU A 180 24.40 -7.28 28.16
N ILE A 181 25.56 -7.86 28.45
CA ILE A 181 25.99 -9.21 28.15
C ILE A 181 25.80 -9.96 29.46
N GLY A 182 25.03 -11.05 29.46
CA GLY A 182 24.77 -11.89 30.64
C GLY A 182 23.42 -12.57 30.59
#